data_AF-A0A5J4RN91-F1
#
_entry.id   AF-A0A5J4RN91-F1
#
_cell.length_a   1.000
_cell.length_b   1.000
_cell.length_c   1.000
_cell.angle_alpha   90.00
_cell.angle_beta   90.00
_cell.angle_gamma   90.00
#
_symmetry.space_group_name_H-M   'P 1'
#
loop_
_entity.id
_entity.type
_entity.pdbx_description
1 polymer ?
#
loop_
_entity_poly.entity_id
_entity_poly.type
_entity_poly.pdbx_seq_one_letter_code
_entity_poly.pdbx_strand_id
1 'polypeptide(L)'
;MNSSYGSDDSMMLAVAGDPNQDYTQGFSAIVSDKQFYDENFYKFFPDPSKDVYDEKKLLGVAYEHCGSSLIALAPKNYWLLEDLDKKNPETVKLKGLNLKSNPQINKQAYEENIKNGTVVK
;
A
#
# COMPACT_ATOMS: atom_id res chain seq x y z
N MET A 1 -15.26 -0.86 -2.34
CA MET A 1 -14.64 0.30 -3.01
C MET A 1 -13.17 -0.05 -3.17
N ASN A 2 -12.65 0.00 -4.40
CA ASN A 2 -11.25 -0.29 -4.66
C ASN A 2 -10.56 1.03 -5.02
N SER A 3 -9.40 1.31 -4.44
CA SER A 3 -8.61 2.50 -4.76
C SER A 3 -7.16 2.13 -5.00
N SER A 4 -6.49 2.90 -5.85
CA SER A 4 -5.10 2.67 -6.22
C SER A 4 -4.33 3.98 -6.20
N TYR A 5 -3.11 3.91 -5.70
CA TYR A 5 -2.12 4.97 -5.78
C TYR A 5 -0.83 4.39 -6.32
N GLY A 6 -0.10 5.12 -7.17
CA GLY A 6 1.09 4.54 -7.79
C GLY A 6 2.14 5.56 -8.20
N SER A 7 3.31 5.03 -8.51
CA SER A 7 4.41 5.74 -9.14
C SER A 7 5.05 4.84 -10.21
N ASP A 8 6.19 5.25 -10.76
CA ASP A 8 6.79 4.58 -11.93
C ASP A 8 7.05 3.08 -11.72
N ASP A 9 7.42 2.68 -10.51
CA ASP A 9 7.84 1.32 -10.14
C ASP A 9 7.08 0.73 -8.94
N SER A 10 6.05 1.42 -8.44
CA SER A 10 5.32 0.99 -7.24
C SER A 10 3.83 1.29 -7.32
N MET A 11 3.03 0.45 -6.66
CA MET A 11 1.59 0.63 -6.55
C MET A 11 1.12 0.24 -5.14
N MET A 12 0.18 1.01 -4.61
CA MET A 12 -0.55 0.74 -3.38
C MET A 12 -2.00 0.48 -3.77
N LEU A 13 -2.55 -0.64 -3.31
CA LEU A 13 -3.88 -1.10 -3.64
C LEU A 13 -4.71 -1.26 -2.36
N ALA A 14 -5.88 -0.64 -2.32
CA ALA A 14 -6.91 -0.95 -1.35
C ALA A 14 -7.96 -1.83 -2.02
N VAL A 15 -8.10 -3.06 -1.53
CA VAL A 15 -8.99 -4.07 -2.08
C VAL A 15 -10.10 -4.37 -1.08
N ALA A 16 -11.35 -4.24 -1.51
CA ALA A 16 -12.49 -4.70 -0.71
C ALA A 16 -12.63 -6.23 -0.84
N GLY A 17 -12.09 -6.96 0.14
CA GLY A 17 -12.18 -8.41 0.23
C GLY A 17 -13.46 -8.92 0.92
N ASP A 18 -13.44 -10.19 1.29
CA ASP A 18 -14.42 -10.84 2.15
C ASP A 18 -14.35 -10.23 3.56
N PRO A 19 -15.44 -9.66 4.09
CA PRO A 19 -15.48 -9.08 5.43
C PRO A 19 -15.28 -10.11 6.56
N ASN A 20 -15.38 -11.41 6.26
CA ASN A 20 -15.16 -12.49 7.24
C ASN A 20 -13.70 -12.96 7.30
N GLN A 21 -12.83 -12.44 6.44
CA GLN A 21 -11.41 -12.76 6.39
C GLN A 21 -10.59 -11.50 6.68
N ASP A 22 -9.38 -11.67 7.22
CA ASP A 22 -8.47 -10.54 7.43
C ASP A 22 -7.70 -10.17 6.15
N TYR A 23 -6.77 -9.23 6.24
CA TYR A 23 -6.01 -8.72 5.10
C TYR A 23 -5.14 -9.78 4.39
N THR A 24 -4.86 -10.92 5.03
CA THR A 24 -4.04 -12.00 4.46
C THR A 24 -4.72 -12.70 3.29
N GLN A 25 -6.04 -12.52 3.12
CA GLN A 25 -6.78 -12.99 1.95
C GLN A 25 -6.22 -12.45 0.62
N GLY A 26 -5.56 -11.29 0.64
CA GLY A 26 -4.97 -10.66 -0.55
C GLY A 26 -5.99 -10.51 -1.69
N PHE A 27 -5.60 -10.91 -2.90
CA PHE A 27 -6.49 -10.87 -4.07
C PHE A 27 -7.43 -12.06 -4.19
N SER A 28 -7.22 -13.13 -3.40
CA SER A 28 -7.95 -14.39 -3.58
C SER A 28 -9.47 -14.24 -3.42
N ALA A 29 -9.92 -13.28 -2.61
CA ALA A 29 -11.34 -13.03 -2.37
C ALA A 29 -12.06 -12.27 -3.51
N ILE A 30 -11.31 -11.59 -4.39
CA ILE A 30 -11.89 -10.81 -5.50
C ILE A 30 -11.66 -11.42 -6.88
N VAL A 31 -10.87 -12.50 -6.94
CA VAL A 31 -10.58 -13.24 -8.16
C VAL A 31 -11.78 -14.10 -8.52
N SER A 32 -12.30 -13.93 -9.74
CA SER A 32 -13.40 -14.72 -10.29
C SER A 32 -12.92 -16.04 -10.92
N ASP A 33 -11.80 -16.01 -11.63
CA ASP A 33 -11.16 -17.20 -12.21
C ASP A 33 -10.03 -17.69 -11.31
N LYS A 34 -10.39 -18.58 -10.39
CA LYS A 34 -9.45 -19.14 -9.43
C LYS A 34 -8.40 -20.02 -10.08
N GLN A 35 -8.75 -20.78 -11.12
CA GLN A 35 -7.80 -21.64 -11.82
C GLN A 35 -6.72 -20.79 -12.49
N PHE A 36 -7.11 -19.75 -13.21
CA PHE A 36 -6.16 -18.82 -13.82
C PHE A 36 -5.27 -18.16 -12.77
N TYR A 37 -5.84 -17.73 -11.64
CA TYR A 37 -5.07 -17.11 -10.56
C TYR A 37 -4.05 -18.07 -9.97
N ASP A 38 -4.46 -19.27 -9.57
CA ASP A 38 -3.56 -20.25 -8.95
C ASP A 38 -2.43 -20.67 -9.92
N GLU A 39 -2.72 -20.78 -11.23
CA GLU A 39 -1.75 -21.12 -12.28
C GLU A 39 -0.75 -19.98 -12.61
N ASN A 40 -1.13 -18.72 -12.41
CA ASN A 40 -0.36 -17.56 -12.89
C ASN A 40 0.18 -16.64 -11.80
N PHE A 41 -0.39 -16.62 -10.61
CA PHE A 41 -0.01 -15.70 -9.53
C PHE A 41 1.50 -15.77 -9.25
N TYR A 42 2.02 -16.99 -9.12
CA TYR A 42 3.42 -17.27 -8.88
C TYR A 42 4.38 -16.90 -10.01
N LYS A 43 3.89 -16.62 -11.23
CA LYS A 43 4.76 -16.15 -12.31
C LYS A 43 5.19 -14.70 -12.07
N PHE A 44 4.35 -13.93 -11.38
CA PHE A 44 4.55 -12.49 -11.18
C PHE A 44 4.74 -12.10 -9.72
N PHE A 45 4.18 -12.83 -8.76
CA PHE A 45 4.22 -12.53 -7.33
C PHE A 45 5.13 -13.50 -6.55
N PRO A 46 5.51 -13.18 -5.30
CA PRO A 46 6.23 -14.09 -4.42
C PRO A 46 5.44 -15.38 -4.16
N ASP A 47 6.15 -16.43 -3.79
CA ASP A 47 5.56 -17.69 -3.37
C ASP A 47 4.91 -17.50 -1.97
N PRO A 48 3.58 -17.66 -1.80
CA PRO A 48 2.91 -17.49 -0.52
C PRO A 48 3.20 -18.65 0.45
N SER A 49 3.86 -19.74 0.02
CA SER A 49 4.43 -20.74 0.93
C SER A 49 5.75 -20.29 1.56
N LYS A 50 6.34 -19.20 1.05
CA LYS A 50 7.54 -18.55 1.57
C LYS A 50 7.20 -17.23 2.23
N ASP A 51 8.21 -16.58 2.80
CA ASP A 51 8.06 -15.25 3.34
C ASP A 51 7.59 -14.28 2.24
N VAL A 52 6.61 -13.41 2.53
CA VAL A 52 6.13 -12.39 1.59
C VAL A 52 7.24 -11.42 1.17
N TYR A 53 8.31 -11.34 1.96
CA TYR A 53 9.52 -10.57 1.66
C TYR A 53 10.60 -11.36 0.89
N ASP A 54 10.27 -12.53 0.30
CA ASP A 54 11.18 -13.37 -0.51
C ASP A 54 11.75 -12.63 -1.76
N GLU A 55 12.72 -13.27 -2.42
CA GLU A 55 13.47 -12.69 -3.54
C GLU A 55 12.59 -12.10 -4.65
N LYS A 56 12.92 -10.87 -5.06
CA LYS A 56 12.29 -10.18 -6.18
C LYS A 56 12.51 -10.97 -7.48
N LYS A 57 11.44 -11.39 -8.12
CA LYS A 57 11.50 -12.02 -9.46
C LYS A 57 11.81 -10.94 -10.51
N LEU A 58 12.57 -11.31 -11.55
CA LEU A 58 12.81 -10.43 -12.69
C LEU A 58 11.48 -10.08 -13.36
N LEU A 59 11.15 -8.78 -13.44
CA LEU A 59 9.86 -8.25 -13.91
C LEU A 59 8.64 -8.68 -13.07
N GLY A 60 8.87 -9.25 -11.88
CA GLY A 60 7.82 -9.58 -10.93
C GLY A 60 7.45 -8.40 -10.04
N VAL A 61 6.29 -8.50 -9.41
CA VAL A 61 5.83 -7.62 -8.35
C VAL A 61 6.34 -8.18 -7.02
N ALA A 62 6.95 -7.32 -6.21
CA ALA A 62 7.36 -7.65 -4.86
C ALA A 62 6.43 -6.97 -3.85
N TYR A 63 6.18 -7.64 -2.74
CA TYR A 63 5.49 -7.05 -1.60
C TYR A 63 6.46 -6.14 -0.84
N GLU A 64 6.03 -4.91 -0.54
CA GLU A 64 6.88 -3.93 0.16
C GLU A 64 6.28 -3.53 1.52
N HIS A 65 5.03 -3.09 1.54
CA HIS A 65 4.36 -2.55 2.72
C HIS A 65 2.88 -2.94 2.76
N CYS A 66 2.34 -3.16 3.96
CA CYS A 66 0.91 -3.31 4.21
C CYS A 66 0.48 -2.53 5.44
N GLY A 67 -0.70 -1.95 5.35
CA GLY A 67 -1.22 -1.05 6.36
C GLY A 67 -2.72 -0.86 6.25
N SER A 68 -3.35 -0.49 7.35
CA SER A 68 -4.81 -0.30 7.40
C SER A 68 -5.28 1.01 6.78
N SER A 69 -4.40 2.03 6.69
CA SER A 69 -4.78 3.39 6.27
C SER A 69 -3.70 4.08 5.44
N LEU A 70 -4.10 4.65 4.30
CA LEU A 70 -3.24 5.45 3.41
C LEU A 70 -3.86 6.83 3.18
N ILE A 71 -3.06 7.89 3.38
CA ILE A 71 -3.41 9.26 2.98
C ILE A 71 -2.39 9.73 1.95
N ALA A 72 -2.82 9.91 0.71
CA ALA A 72 -1.97 10.36 -0.39
C ALA A 72 -2.50 11.68 -0.96
N LEU A 73 -1.72 12.76 -0.84
CA LEU A 73 -2.11 14.08 -1.34
C LEU A 73 -1.54 14.35 -2.74
N ALA A 74 -0.38 13.77 -3.05
CA ALA A 74 0.28 13.91 -4.34
C ALA A 74 1.14 12.67 -4.64
N PRO A 75 1.56 12.44 -5.91
CA PRO A 75 2.51 11.38 -6.25
C PRO A 75 3.81 11.49 -5.43
N LYS A 76 4.28 10.36 -4.91
CA LYS A 76 5.42 10.19 -4.00
C LYS A 76 5.35 11.01 -2.69
N ASN A 77 4.16 11.49 -2.29
CA ASN A 77 3.89 12.21 -1.04
C ASN A 77 2.67 11.61 -0.32
N TYR A 78 2.93 10.72 0.65
CA TYR A 78 1.89 10.00 1.37
C TYR A 78 2.30 9.65 2.80
N TRP A 79 1.27 9.34 3.59
CA TRP A 79 1.37 8.77 4.93
C TRP A 79 0.65 7.41 4.94
N LEU A 80 1.30 6.38 5.47
CA LEU A 80 0.79 5.02 5.58
C LEU A 80 0.87 4.56 7.05
N LEU A 81 -0.23 4.04 7.59
CA LEU A 81 -0.27 3.34 8.87
C LEU A 81 0.03 1.86 8.64
N GLU A 82 1.21 1.37 9.03
CA GLU A 82 1.66 -0.01 8.82
C GLU A 82 1.41 -0.90 10.05
N ASP A 83 0.22 -0.77 10.62
CA ASP A 83 -0.23 -1.48 11.83
C ASP A 83 -0.50 -2.99 11.63
N LEU A 84 -0.61 -3.44 10.38
CA LEU A 84 -0.88 -4.83 10.04
C LEU A 84 0.38 -5.71 10.14
N ASP A 85 1.51 -5.24 9.61
CA ASP A 85 2.75 -6.03 9.47
C ASP A 85 3.80 -5.79 10.57
N LYS A 86 3.51 -4.91 11.55
CA LYS A 86 4.25 -4.73 12.82
C LYS A 86 5.76 -4.42 12.72
N LYS A 87 6.31 -4.09 11.55
CA LYS A 87 7.73 -3.70 11.42
C LYS A 87 7.97 -2.26 11.84
N ASN A 88 7.15 -1.33 11.32
CA ASN A 88 7.13 0.08 11.69
C ASN A 88 5.67 0.49 11.83
N PRO A 89 5.25 1.21 12.88
CA PRO A 89 3.84 1.56 13.04
C PRO A 89 3.37 2.55 11.96
N GLU A 90 4.25 3.43 11.47
CA GLU A 90 3.90 4.45 10.49
C GLU A 90 5.05 4.69 9.51
N THR A 91 4.72 4.95 8.25
CA THR A 91 5.66 5.36 7.20
C THR A 91 5.20 6.66 6.56
N VAL A 92 6.12 7.60 6.45
CA VAL A 92 5.92 8.88 5.75
C VAL A 92 6.87 8.92 4.56
N LYS A 93 6.32 9.02 3.35
CA LYS A 93 7.11 9.21 2.13
C LYS A 93 6.88 10.61 1.60
N LEU A 94 7.96 11.37 1.47
CA LEU A 94 7.96 12.73 0.94
C LEU A 94 9.01 12.83 -0.16
N LYS A 95 8.64 13.34 -1.34
CA LYS A 95 9.60 13.60 -2.42
C LYS A 95 9.99 15.07 -2.43
N GLY A 96 11.29 15.32 -2.37
CA GLY A 96 11.84 16.69 -2.40
C GLY A 96 11.76 17.44 -1.07
N LEU A 97 11.30 16.79 0.01
CA LEU A 97 11.22 17.37 1.35
C LEU A 97 11.89 16.46 2.37
N ASN A 98 12.58 17.07 3.34
CA ASN A 98 13.15 16.36 4.48
C ASN A 98 12.24 16.54 5.70
N LEU A 99 11.76 15.43 6.26
CA LEU A 99 10.87 15.45 7.42
C LEU A 99 11.52 16.10 8.66
N LYS A 100 12.81 15.87 8.91
CA LYS A 100 13.53 16.47 10.06
C LYS A 100 13.58 17.99 10.00
N SER A 101 13.67 18.53 8.78
CA SER A 101 13.66 19.98 8.53
C SER A 101 12.24 20.56 8.46
N ASN A 102 11.21 19.70 8.42
CA ASN A 102 9.81 20.09 8.26
C ASN A 102 8.91 19.33 9.26
N PRO A 103 9.10 19.52 10.58
CA PRO A 103 8.39 18.77 11.62
C PRO A 103 6.87 19.02 11.65
N GLN A 104 6.40 20.10 11.01
CA GLN A 104 4.98 20.39 10.82
C GLN A 104 4.28 19.38 9.89
N ILE A 105 5.03 18.62 9.09
CA ILE A 105 4.49 17.60 8.21
C ILE A 105 4.24 16.33 9.04
N ASN A 106 3.00 16.15 9.49
CA ASN A 106 2.57 14.99 10.26
C ASN A 106 1.16 14.57 9.85
N LYS A 107 0.69 13.41 10.35
CA LYS A 107 -0.63 12.87 10.03
C LYS A 107 -1.76 13.88 10.25
N GLN A 108 -1.73 14.59 11.38
CA GLN A 108 -2.75 15.57 11.73
C GLN A 108 -2.81 16.70 10.69
N ALA A 109 -1.65 17.22 10.25
CA ALA A 109 -1.61 18.23 9.19
C ALA A 109 -2.23 17.74 7.88
N TYR A 110 -2.04 16.47 7.51
CA TYR A 110 -2.70 15.88 6.34
C TYR A 110 -4.22 15.83 6.51
N GLU A 111 -4.71 15.34 7.64
CA GLU A 111 -6.14 15.26 7.93
C GLU A 111 -6.81 16.63 7.97
N GLU A 112 -6.16 17.61 8.60
CA GLU A 112 -6.64 18.99 8.67
C GLU A 112 -6.69 19.62 7.28
N ASN A 113 -5.67 19.40 6.44
CA ASN A 113 -5.66 19.92 5.09
C ASN A 113 -6.81 19.37 4.23
N ILE A 114 -7.15 18.10 4.40
CA ILE A 114 -8.30 17.48 3.73
C ILE A 114 -9.61 18.06 4.27
N LYS A 115 -9.76 18.14 5.60
CA LYS A 115 -10.98 18.67 6.26
C LYS A 115 -11.23 20.14 5.89
N ASN A 116 -10.18 20.94 5.81
CA ASN A 116 -10.26 22.37 5.53
C ASN A 116 -10.25 22.70 4.03
N GLY A 117 -10.07 21.71 3.14
CA GLY A 117 -10.02 21.92 1.70
C GLY A 117 -8.82 22.73 1.21
N THR A 118 -7.72 22.74 1.97
CA THR A 118 -6.51 23.52 1.64
C THR A 118 -5.57 22.79 0.68
N VAL A 119 -5.84 21.51 0.38
CA VAL A 119 -5.17 20.77 -0.69
C VAL A 119 -5.76 21.23 -2.02
N VAL A 120 -5.18 22.28 -2.60
CA VAL A 120 -5.60 22.80 -3.91
C VAL A 120 -5.21 21.78 -4.99
N LYS A 121 -6.16 21.44 -5.86
CA LYS A 121 -5.98 20.55 -7.02
C LYS A 121 -4.97 21.08 -8.03
#